data_AF-A0A7C5H2Z4-F1
#
_entry.id   AF-A0A7C5H2Z4-F1
#
_cell.length_a   1.000
_cell.length_b   1.000
_cell.length_c   1.000
_cell.angle_alpha   90.00
_cell.angle_beta   90.00
_cell.angle_gamma   90.00
#
_symmetry.space_group_name_H-M   'P 1'
#
loop_
_entity.id
_entity.type
_entity.pdbx_description
1 polymer ?
#
loop_
_entity_poly.entity_id
_entity_poly.type
_entity_poly.pdbx_seq_one_letter_code
_entity_poly.pdbx_strand_id
1 'polypeptide(L)'
;GSMDAAINAMIASRQPHSFLGIDAEGVTSVIRTSGNEDTHIILRGGKDRPNYDPLSLEEAETKMKKAGLPPVLMVDCSHANSGKQPAGQEIVWNSTIQERIKGRRSVIGLMLESYIKEGNQKFPQPKEKLVYGLSITDPCISWETTEKLLLTGCEALSKA
;
A
#
# COMPACT_ATOMS: atom_id res chain seq x y z
N GLY A 1 -2.99 11.30 4.75
CA GLY A 1 -3.31 11.85 3.42
C GLY A 1 -4.79 12.21 3.35
N SER A 2 -5.27 12.76 2.23
CA SER A 2 -6.71 13.01 2.06
C SER A 2 -7.45 11.71 1.78
N MET A 3 -8.20 11.22 2.77
CA MET A 3 -9.03 10.02 2.64
C MET A 3 -10.18 10.23 1.64
N ASP A 4 -10.73 11.44 1.61
CA ASP A 4 -11.91 11.78 0.81
C ASP A 4 -11.58 11.69 -0.70
N ALA A 5 -10.34 12.03 -1.09
CA ALA A 5 -9.86 11.83 -2.45
C ALA A 5 -9.85 10.35 -2.86
N ALA A 6 -9.41 9.45 -1.97
CA ALA A 6 -9.38 8.02 -2.23
C ALA A 6 -10.79 7.42 -2.31
N ILE A 7 -11.70 7.85 -1.43
CA ILE A 7 -13.12 7.45 -1.46
C ILE A 7 -13.78 7.89 -2.76
N ASN A 8 -13.57 9.14 -3.18
CA ASN A 8 -14.11 9.64 -4.44
C ASN A 8 -13.54 8.90 -5.65
N ALA A 9 -12.25 8.53 -5.61
CA ALA A 9 -11.62 7.72 -6.64
C ALA A 9 -12.28 6.33 -6.75
N MET A 10 -12.57 5.68 -5.62
CA MET A 10 -13.30 4.40 -5.60
C MET A 10 -14.72 4.54 -6.15
N ILE A 11 -15.46 5.58 -5.76
CA ILE A 11 -16.82 5.82 -6.29
C ILE A 11 -16.76 6.01 -7.80
N ALA A 12 -15.82 6.83 -8.27
CA ALA A 12 -15.64 7.10 -9.69
C ALA A 12 -15.26 5.83 -10.47
N SER A 13 -14.28 5.06 -10.00
CA SER A 13 -13.79 3.87 -10.69
C SER A 13 -14.85 2.78 -10.84
N ARG A 14 -15.83 2.73 -9.93
CA ARG A 14 -16.95 1.77 -9.97
C ARG A 14 -17.94 2.04 -11.11
N GLN A 15 -17.92 3.23 -11.70
CA GLN A 15 -18.86 3.59 -12.77
C GLN A 15 -18.27 3.30 -14.16
N PRO A 16 -19.11 3.02 -15.17
CA PRO A 16 -18.68 3.05 -16.56
C PRO A 16 -18.13 4.43 -16.97
N HIS A 17 -17.03 4.46 -17.72
CA HIS A 17 -16.47 5.70 -18.27
C HIS A 17 -16.27 5.60 -19.78
N SER A 18 -16.19 6.76 -20.43
CA SER A 18 -15.73 6.90 -21.81
C SER A 18 -14.63 7.95 -21.88
N PHE A 19 -13.47 7.61 -22.44
CA PHE A 19 -12.33 8.51 -22.55
C PHE A 19 -11.49 8.22 -23.80
N LEU A 20 -10.65 9.18 -24.19
CA LEU A 20 -9.70 9.00 -25.29
C LEU A 20 -8.49 8.19 -24.81
N GLY A 21 -8.19 7.09 -25.49
CA GLY A 21 -7.06 6.23 -25.18
C GLY A 21 -6.43 5.67 -26.46
N ILE A 22 -5.61 4.65 -26.27
CA ILE A 22 -4.93 3.92 -27.35
C ILE A 22 -5.43 2.47 -27.31
N ASP A 23 -5.83 1.93 -28.46
CA ASP A 23 -6.23 0.52 -28.58
C ASP A 23 -5.02 -0.43 -28.70
N ALA A 24 -5.30 -1.73 -28.85
CA ALA A 24 -4.26 -2.77 -28.90
C ALA A 24 -3.35 -2.64 -30.13
N GLU A 25 -3.83 -1.98 -31.19
CA GLU A 25 -3.12 -1.72 -32.44
C GLU A 25 -2.31 -0.42 -32.40
N GLY A 26 -2.37 0.33 -31.29
CA GLY A 26 -1.64 1.59 -31.13
C GLY A 26 -2.37 2.81 -31.73
N VAL A 27 -3.64 2.67 -32.07
CA VAL A 27 -4.44 3.74 -32.69
C VAL A 27 -5.21 4.51 -31.62
N THR A 28 -5.37 5.82 -31.84
CA THR A 28 -6.19 6.66 -30.96
C THR A 28 -7.66 6.30 -31.10
N SER A 29 -8.28 5.93 -29.98
CA SER A 29 -9.62 5.34 -29.93
C SER A 29 -10.41 5.84 -28.72
N VAL A 30 -11.75 5.78 -28.80
CA VAL A 30 -12.62 6.02 -27.64
C VAL A 30 -12.74 4.72 -26.85
N ILE A 31 -12.17 4.70 -25.65
CA ILE A 31 -12.23 3.57 -24.74
C ILE A 31 -13.49 3.69 -23.88
N ARG A 32 -14.24 2.60 -23.75
CA ARG A 32 -15.40 2.47 -22.87
C ARG A 32 -15.13 1.39 -21.84
N THR A 33 -15.30 1.71 -20.56
CA THR A 33 -15.14 0.75 -19.46
C THR A 33 -16.49 0.45 -18.82
N SER A 34 -16.61 -0.71 -18.19
CA SER A 34 -17.80 -1.11 -17.42
C SER A 34 -17.80 -0.61 -15.98
N GLY A 35 -16.70 0.02 -15.54
CA GLY A 35 -16.41 0.24 -14.13
C GLY A 35 -15.68 -0.94 -13.49
N ASN A 36 -15.05 -0.68 -12.34
CA ASN A 36 -14.30 -1.63 -11.54
C ASN A 36 -14.78 -1.58 -10.08
N GLU A 37 -15.45 -2.65 -9.66
CA GLU A 37 -15.93 -2.82 -8.28
C GLU A 37 -14.85 -3.28 -7.30
N ASP A 38 -13.78 -3.89 -7.79
CA ASP A 38 -12.72 -4.51 -7.00
C ASP A 38 -11.64 -3.49 -6.65
N THR A 39 -12.05 -2.42 -5.97
CA THR A 39 -11.17 -1.35 -5.47
C THR A 39 -11.09 -1.36 -3.96
N HIS A 40 -9.98 -0.83 -3.44
CA HIS A 40 -9.71 -0.73 -2.01
C HIS A 40 -8.88 0.54 -1.73
N ILE A 41 -8.79 0.92 -0.46
CA ILE A 41 -7.97 2.05 -0.04
C ILE A 41 -6.61 1.56 0.46
N ILE A 42 -5.55 2.25 0.04
CA ILE A 42 -4.21 2.09 0.59
C ILE A 42 -3.96 3.21 1.61
N LEU A 43 -3.78 2.81 2.87
CA LEU A 43 -3.39 3.70 3.97
C LEU A 43 -1.86 3.79 4.00
N ARG A 44 -1.32 4.92 3.53
CA ARG A 44 0.13 5.16 3.36
C ARG A 44 0.68 6.37 4.12
N GLY A 45 -0.02 6.78 5.17
CA GLY A 45 0.27 7.94 5.98
C GLY A 45 -0.07 9.26 5.27
N GLY A 46 0.45 10.36 5.82
CA GLY A 46 0.35 11.69 5.24
C GLY A 46 1.38 12.63 5.82
N LYS A 47 1.29 13.91 5.45
CA LYS A 47 2.19 14.95 5.95
C LYS A 47 2.12 15.09 7.48
N ASP A 48 0.94 14.89 8.06
CA ASP A 48 0.69 15.18 9.47
C ASP A 48 1.03 14.01 10.39
N ARG A 49 0.67 12.77 9.99
CA ARG A 49 0.91 11.56 10.77
C ARG A 49 0.84 10.27 9.93
N PRO A 50 1.45 9.17 10.42
CA PRO A 50 1.09 7.82 10.02
C PRO A 50 -0.40 7.54 10.23
N ASN A 51 -0.97 6.58 9.48
CA ASN A 51 -2.38 6.23 9.56
C ASN A 51 -2.64 4.72 9.55
N TYR A 52 -1.77 3.95 10.21
CA TYR A 52 -1.91 2.51 10.40
C TYR A 52 -2.40 2.11 11.81
N ASP A 53 -2.51 3.07 12.72
CA ASP A 53 -2.96 2.85 14.08
C ASP A 53 -4.46 2.51 14.15
N PRO A 54 -4.94 1.87 15.24
CA PRO A 54 -6.33 1.39 15.33
C PRO A 54 -7.38 2.49 15.11
N LEU A 55 -7.12 3.71 15.58
CA LEU A 55 -8.04 4.84 15.40
C LEU A 55 -8.10 5.25 13.94
N SER A 56 -6.96 5.34 13.26
CA SER A 56 -6.91 5.61 11.82
C SER A 56 -7.63 4.55 10.99
N LEU A 57 -7.53 3.27 11.36
CA LEU A 57 -8.25 2.18 10.69
C LEU A 57 -9.77 2.32 10.89
N GLU A 58 -10.22 2.60 12.12
CA GLU A 58 -11.64 2.80 12.43
C GLU A 58 -12.24 4.04 11.73
N GLU A 59 -11.51 5.15 11.72
CA GLU A 59 -11.89 6.35 10.97
C GLU A 59 -12.06 6.02 9.47
N ALA A 60 -11.13 5.24 8.93
CA ALA A 60 -11.17 4.84 7.53
C ALA A 60 -12.39 3.98 7.21
N GLU A 61 -12.63 2.93 8.00
CA GLU A 61 -13.80 2.07 7.87
C GLU A 61 -15.11 2.85 7.96
N THR A 62 -15.21 3.77 8.93
CA THR A 62 -16.41 4.58 9.15
C THR A 62 -16.71 5.47 7.95
N LYS A 63 -15.69 6.12 7.40
CA LYS A 63 -15.85 6.98 6.21
C LYS A 63 -16.26 6.17 4.98
N MET A 64 -15.66 5.00 4.76
CA MET A 64 -16.02 4.12 3.65
C MET A 64 -17.47 3.63 3.76
N LYS A 65 -17.88 3.16 4.96
CA LYS A 65 -19.25 2.73 5.23
C LYS A 65 -20.26 3.87 5.01
N LYS A 66 -19.94 5.08 5.47
CA LYS A 66 -20.77 6.28 5.25
C LYS A 66 -20.92 6.62 3.76
N ALA A 67 -19.91 6.33 2.95
CA ALA A 67 -19.95 6.50 1.50
C ALA A 67 -20.60 5.32 0.75
N GLY A 68 -21.14 4.31 1.46
CA GLY A 68 -21.75 3.12 0.85
C GLY A 68 -20.73 2.16 0.23
N LEU A 69 -19.46 2.26 0.59
CA LEU A 69 -18.38 1.40 0.09
C LEU A 69 -18.05 0.27 1.08
N PRO A 70 -17.63 -0.91 0.59
CA PRO A 70 -17.12 -1.96 1.46
C PRO A 70 -15.80 -1.51 2.10
N PRO A 71 -15.61 -1.68 3.42
CA PRO A 71 -14.43 -1.20 4.14
C PRO A 71 -13.22 -2.11 3.90
N VAL A 72 -12.66 -2.06 2.68
CA VAL A 72 -11.51 -2.86 2.26
C VAL A 72 -10.25 -1.99 2.27
N LEU A 73 -9.31 -2.35 3.16
CA LEU A 73 -8.11 -1.57 3.43
C LEU A 73 -6.85 -2.39 3.16
N MET A 74 -5.85 -1.75 2.57
CA MET A 74 -4.46 -2.21 2.55
C MET A 74 -3.61 -1.19 3.32
N VAL A 75 -2.67 -1.66 4.12
CA VAL A 75 -1.73 -0.77 4.84
C VAL A 75 -0.38 -0.79 4.15
N ASP A 76 0.09 0.37 3.73
CA ASP A 76 1.47 0.56 3.28
C ASP A 76 2.37 0.72 4.50
N CYS A 77 3.32 -0.20 4.66
CA CYS A 77 4.25 -0.19 5.77
C CYS A 77 5.37 0.84 5.59
N SER A 78 5.61 1.34 4.37
CA SER A 78 6.68 2.28 4.03
C SER A 78 6.22 3.75 4.08
N HIS A 79 6.84 4.61 3.28
CA HIS A 79 6.48 6.01 3.07
C HIS A 79 6.23 6.78 4.37
N ALA A 80 5.11 7.51 4.46
CA ALA A 80 4.81 8.31 5.64
C ALA A 80 4.44 7.46 6.87
N ASN A 81 4.06 6.19 6.67
CA ASN A 81 3.80 5.29 7.80
C ASN A 81 5.10 4.83 8.48
N SER A 82 6.18 4.63 7.73
CA SER A 82 7.49 4.31 8.29
C SER A 82 8.30 5.55 8.71
N GLY A 83 7.76 6.76 8.56
CA GLY A 83 8.54 8.00 8.69
C GLY A 83 9.65 8.12 7.65
N LYS A 84 9.51 7.46 6.50
CA LYS A 84 10.52 7.31 5.44
C LYS A 84 11.80 6.62 5.92
N GLN A 85 11.69 5.74 6.91
CA GLN A 85 12.78 4.93 7.43
C GLN A 85 12.49 3.45 7.17
N PRO A 86 13.35 2.69 6.45
CA PRO A 86 13.10 1.29 6.17
C PRO A 86 12.79 0.45 7.41
N ALA A 87 13.56 0.66 8.49
CA ALA A 87 13.35 -0.02 9.77
C ALA A 87 11.95 0.23 10.38
N GLY A 88 11.31 1.35 10.04
CA GLY A 88 9.95 1.66 10.48
C GLY A 88 8.89 0.71 9.91
N GLN A 89 9.16 0.04 8.78
CA GLN A 89 8.22 -0.89 8.15
C GLN A 89 7.87 -2.06 9.09
N GLU A 90 8.82 -2.56 9.88
CA GLU A 90 8.57 -3.63 10.87
C GLU A 90 7.57 -3.20 11.96
N ILE A 91 7.63 -1.93 12.39
CA ILE A 91 6.71 -1.39 13.39
C ILE A 91 5.28 -1.35 12.83
N VAL A 92 5.12 -0.85 11.60
CA VAL A 92 3.83 -0.76 10.92
C VAL A 92 3.26 -2.15 10.66
N TRP A 93 4.09 -3.08 10.20
CA TRP A 93 3.74 -4.49 9.97
C TRP A 93 3.18 -5.12 11.23
N ASN A 94 3.95 -5.10 12.32
CA ASN A 94 3.55 -5.72 13.58
C ASN A 94 2.27 -5.10 14.15
N SER A 95 2.12 -3.77 14.12
CA SER A 95 0.89 -3.10 14.55
C SER A 95 -0.34 -3.58 13.76
N THR A 96 -0.19 -3.70 12.45
CA THR A 96 -1.30 -4.09 11.55
C THR A 96 -1.65 -5.57 11.70
N ILE A 97 -0.65 -6.44 11.85
CA ILE A 97 -0.86 -7.87 12.15
C ILE A 97 -1.61 -8.05 13.47
N GLN A 98 -1.28 -7.28 14.51
CA GLN A 98 -2.01 -7.33 15.78
C GLN A 98 -3.49 -6.95 15.62
N GLU A 99 -3.81 -5.95 14.80
CA GLU A 99 -5.22 -5.60 14.52
C GLU A 99 -5.95 -6.73 13.79
N ARG A 100 -5.29 -7.41 12.84
CA ARG A 100 -5.83 -8.61 12.18
C ARG A 100 -6.12 -9.73 13.19
N ILE A 101 -5.20 -9.98 14.12
CA ILE A 101 -5.34 -11.00 15.18
C ILE A 101 -6.50 -10.66 16.11
N LYS A 102 -6.71 -9.38 16.43
CA LYS A 102 -7.88 -8.90 17.21
C LYS A 102 -9.21 -9.00 16.46
N GLY A 103 -9.22 -9.54 15.24
CA GLY A 103 -10.43 -9.80 14.47
C GLY A 103 -10.81 -8.70 13.49
N ARG A 104 -9.96 -7.69 13.26
CA ARG A 104 -10.23 -6.67 12.25
C ARG A 104 -10.11 -7.25 10.84
N ARG A 105 -11.24 -7.52 10.18
CA ARG A 105 -11.29 -8.13 8.83
C ARG A 105 -11.23 -7.15 7.67
N SER A 106 -11.39 -5.85 7.94
CA SER A 106 -11.36 -4.76 6.95
C SER A 106 -9.98 -4.61 6.28
N VAL A 107 -8.91 -4.83 7.04
CA VAL A 107 -7.54 -4.86 6.48
C VAL A 107 -7.37 -6.17 5.74
N ILE A 108 -7.15 -6.15 4.43
CA ILE A 108 -6.98 -7.34 3.59
C ILE A 108 -5.53 -7.66 3.26
N GLY A 109 -4.63 -6.67 3.36
CA GLY A 109 -3.22 -6.84 3.00
C GLY A 109 -2.32 -5.74 3.54
N LEU A 110 -1.02 -5.97 3.39
CA LEU A 110 0.05 -5.05 3.72
C LEU A 110 0.97 -4.90 2.50
N MET A 111 1.57 -3.73 2.33
CA MET A 111 2.57 -3.44 1.30
C MET A 111 3.92 -3.14 1.97
N LEU A 112 4.98 -3.82 1.52
CA LEU A 112 6.36 -3.64 1.96
C LEU A 112 7.23 -3.18 0.78
N GLU A 113 8.19 -2.31 1.05
CA GLU A 113 9.26 -1.99 0.12
C GLU A 113 10.53 -2.74 0.55
N SER A 114 10.79 -3.85 -0.12
CA SER A 114 11.93 -4.73 0.16
C SER A 114 12.79 -4.96 -1.06
N TYR A 115 14.07 -5.19 -0.82
CA TYR A 115 15.01 -5.59 -1.86
C TYR A 115 16.11 -6.48 -1.29
N ILE A 116 17.04 -6.93 -2.13
CA ILE A 116 18.09 -7.87 -1.69
C ILE A 116 18.93 -7.26 -0.56
N LYS A 117 19.31 -5.98 -0.69
CA LYS A 117 20.04 -5.21 0.32
C LYS A 117 19.17 -4.06 0.84
N GLU A 118 19.36 -3.75 2.12
CA GLU A 118 18.71 -2.61 2.77
C GLU A 118 19.21 -1.27 2.23
N GLY A 119 18.30 -0.30 2.18
CA GLY A 119 18.59 1.09 1.87
C GLY A 119 18.37 1.43 0.40
N ASN A 120 19.04 2.49 -0.05
CA ASN A 120 19.06 2.92 -1.44
C ASN A 120 20.43 3.46 -1.85
N GLN A 121 20.57 3.73 -3.14
CA GLN A 121 21.71 4.38 -3.76
C GLN A 121 21.24 5.48 -4.71
N LYS A 122 22.11 6.47 -4.96
CA LYS A 122 21.82 7.58 -5.86
C LYS A 122 21.82 7.12 -7.32
N PHE A 123 20.97 7.74 -8.14
CA PHE A 123 20.92 7.61 -9.59
C PHE A 123 20.62 8.99 -10.21
N PRO A 124 21.20 9.36 -11.37
CA PRO A 124 22.07 8.57 -12.26
C PRO A 124 23.52 8.41 -11.78
N GLN A 125 24.13 7.25 -12.08
CA GLN A 125 25.57 6.98 -11.99
C GLN A 125 25.96 5.83 -12.95
N PRO A 126 27.25 5.68 -13.32
CA PRO A 126 27.70 4.58 -14.19
C PRO A 126 27.24 3.22 -13.68
N LYS A 127 26.81 2.34 -14.59
CA LYS A 127 26.21 1.04 -14.24
C LYS A 127 27.14 0.18 -13.39
N GLU A 128 28.44 0.27 -13.64
CA GLU A 128 29.50 -0.47 -12.97
C GLU A 128 29.68 -0.02 -11.50
N LYS A 129 29.18 1.17 -11.15
CA LYS A 129 29.19 1.70 -9.78
C LYS A 129 27.90 1.38 -9.02
N LEU A 130 26.87 0.84 -9.67
CA LEU A 130 25.65 0.44 -9.00
C LEU A 130 25.92 -0.80 -8.14
N VAL A 131 25.54 -0.71 -6.87
CA VAL A 131 25.57 -1.85 -5.97
C VAL A 131 24.42 -2.78 -6.36
N TYR A 132 24.75 -4.01 -6.73
CA TYR A 132 23.74 -5.04 -6.99
C TYR A 132 22.83 -5.24 -5.78
N GLY A 133 21.53 -5.30 -6.04
CA GLY A 133 20.54 -5.57 -5.02
C GLY A 133 20.24 -4.40 -4.09
N LEU A 134 20.61 -3.16 -4.44
CA LEU A 134 20.29 -1.96 -3.67
C LEU A 134 19.37 -1.02 -4.48
N SER A 135 18.27 -0.56 -3.88
CA SER A 135 17.26 0.27 -4.56
C SER A 135 17.85 1.58 -5.10
N ILE A 136 17.39 2.05 -6.26
CA ILE A 136 17.79 3.36 -6.82
C ILE A 136 16.77 4.48 -6.53
N THR A 137 15.69 4.14 -5.83
CA THR A 137 14.56 5.03 -5.50
C THR A 137 14.42 5.12 -3.97
N ASP A 138 13.25 4.83 -3.42
CA ASP A 138 13.03 4.79 -1.98
C ASP A 138 13.83 3.66 -1.32
N PRO A 139 14.28 3.87 -0.07
CA PRO A 139 15.07 2.88 0.65
C PRO A 139 14.22 1.69 1.09
N CYS A 140 14.73 0.49 0.85
CA CYS A 140 14.01 -0.76 1.13
C CYS A 140 14.55 -1.45 2.38
N ILE A 141 13.76 -2.35 2.98
CA ILE A 141 14.27 -3.35 3.93
C ILE A 141 15.06 -4.45 3.20
N SER A 142 15.96 -5.14 3.90
CA SER A 142 16.71 -6.26 3.32
C SER A 142 15.86 -7.51 3.10
N TRP A 143 16.46 -8.48 2.40
CA TRP A 143 15.89 -9.81 2.23
C TRP A 143 15.64 -10.52 3.57
N GLU A 144 16.61 -10.47 4.49
CA GLU A 144 16.53 -11.12 5.80
C GLU A 144 15.38 -10.56 6.63
N THR A 145 15.21 -9.23 6.62
CA THR A 145 14.07 -8.58 7.28
C THR A 145 12.76 -8.97 6.62
N THR A 146 12.72 -9.09 5.29
CA THR A 146 11.52 -9.51 4.55
C THR A 146 11.09 -10.92 4.93
N GLU A 147 12.04 -11.87 4.89
CA GLU A 147 11.81 -13.26 5.28
C GLU A 147 11.30 -13.35 6.73
N LYS A 148 11.96 -12.66 7.66
CA LYS A 148 11.55 -12.58 9.06
C LYS A 148 10.10 -12.10 9.19
N LEU A 149 9.73 -10.98 8.57
CA LEU A 149 8.39 -10.40 8.69
C LEU A 149 7.31 -11.32 8.13
N LEU A 150 7.55 -11.94 6.97
CA LEU A 150 6.60 -12.85 6.35
C LEU A 150 6.39 -14.12 7.17
N LEU A 151 7.48 -14.75 7.64
CA LEU A 151 7.40 -15.98 8.43
C LEU A 151 6.73 -15.74 9.78
N THR A 152 7.15 -14.70 10.52
CA THR A 152 6.54 -14.36 11.81
C THR A 152 5.10 -13.89 11.67
N GLY A 153 4.77 -13.15 10.61
CA GLY A 153 3.39 -12.76 10.31
C GLY A 153 2.49 -13.96 10.02
N CYS A 154 2.98 -14.92 9.23
CA CYS A 154 2.26 -16.18 8.95
C CYS A 154 2.03 -17.00 10.23
N GLU A 155 3.08 -17.16 11.05
CA GLU A 155 2.98 -17.87 12.33
C GLU A 155 1.95 -17.20 13.26
N ALA A 156 1.96 -15.88 13.36
CA ALA A 156 1.04 -15.15 14.23
C ALA A 156 -0.42 -15.24 13.75
N LEU A 157 -0.65 -15.14 12.44
CA LEU A 157 -2.00 -15.21 11.85
C LEU A 157 -2.59 -16.61 11.85
N SER A 158 -1.78 -17.67 11.79
CA SER A 158 -2.27 -19.06 11.81
C SER A 158 -2.79 -19.51 13.18
N LYS A 159 -2.43 -18.80 14.24
CA LYS A 159 -2.86 -19.07 15.62
C LYS A 159 -4.12 -18.29 16.04
N ALA A 160 -4.60 -17.38 15.19
CA ALA A 160 -5.71 -16.44 15.48
C ALA A 160 -7.00 -16.85 14.77
#